data_AF-A0A7K3RUC6-F1
#
_entry.id   AF-A0A7K3RUC6-F1
#
_cell.length_a   1.000
_cell.length_b   1.000
_cell.length_c   1.000
_cell.angle_alpha   90.00
_cell.angle_beta   90.00
_cell.angle_gamma   90.00
#
_symmetry.space_group_name_H-M   'P 1'
#
loop_
_entity.id
_entity.type
_entity.pdbx_description
1 polymer ?
#
loop_
_entity_poly.entity_id
_entity_poly.type
_entity_poly.pdbx_seq_one_letter_code
_entity_poly.pdbx_strand_id
1 'polypeptide(L)' 'AILALVEAGMGVALVPRMAARERREDVVMRVLEADRPRRHVVAAVRHGAESGPAVARVLAALTESARSFN' A
#
# COMPACT_ATOMS: atom_id res chain seq x y z
N ALA A 1 1.63 9.00 9.07
CA ALA A 1 2.25 10.34 9.10
C ALA A 1 1.46 11.36 8.27
N ILE A 2 1.35 11.21 6.94
CA ILE A 2 0.69 12.21 6.08
C ILE A 2 -0.79 12.47 6.43
N LEU A 3 -1.56 11.43 6.77
CA LEU A 3 -2.97 11.59 7.15
C LEU A 3 -3.15 12.44 8.42
N ALA A 4 -2.23 12.36 9.37
CA ALA A 4 -2.27 13.17 10.59
C ALA A 4 -2.02 14.66 10.31
N LEU A 5 -1.22 14.99 9.28
CA LEU A 5 -1.01 16.37 8.86
C LEU A 5 -2.27 16.94 8.19
N VAL A 6 -2.95 16.12 7.37
CA VAL A 6 -4.24 16.49 6.76
C VAL A 6 -5.30 16.67 7.83
N GLU A 7 -5.39 15.74 8.79
CA GLU A 7 -6.27 15.81 9.97
C GLU A 7 -6.01 17.08 10.80
N ALA A 8 -4.76 17.51 10.93
CA ALA A 8 -4.37 18.76 11.60
C ALA A 8 -4.59 20.04 10.76
N GLY A 9 -5.24 19.95 9.59
CA GLY A 9 -5.56 21.11 8.76
C GLY A 9 -4.42 21.65 7.88
N MET A 10 -3.33 20.89 7.71
CA MET A 10 -2.16 21.33 6.92
C MET A 10 -2.34 21.23 5.40
N GLY A 11 -3.56 20.94 4.91
CA GLY A 11 -3.91 20.90 3.49
C GLY A 11 -4.41 19.54 3.01
N VAL A 12 -4.17 19.22 1.74
CA VAL A 12 -4.58 17.96 1.09
C VAL A 12 -3.36 17.16 0.62
N ALA A 13 -3.50 15.83 0.55
CA ALA A 13 -2.44 14.95 0.09
C ALA A 13 -2.98 13.86 -0.85
N LEU A 14 -2.19 13.52 -1.87
CA LEU A 14 -2.39 12.33 -2.68
C LEU A 14 -1.72 11.14 -2.02
N VAL A 15 -2.48 10.09 -1.72
CA VAL A 15 -1.97 8.87 -1.10
C VAL A 15 -2.35 7.63 -1.91
N PRO A 16 -1.50 6.58 -1.95
CA PRO A 16 -1.88 5.31 -2.55
C PRO A 16 -2.97 4.63 -1.71
N ARG A 17 -3.83 3.83 -2.36
CA ARG A 17 -4.91 3.06 -1.71
C ARG A 17 -4.45 2.26 -0.49
N MET A 18 -3.21 1.76 -0.49
CA MET A 18 -2.62 1.04 0.64
C MET A 18 -2.54 1.87 1.93
N ALA A 19 -2.25 3.16 1.83
CA ALA A 19 -2.15 4.05 2.99
C ALA A 19 -3.53 4.47 3.53
N ALA A 20 -4.60 4.24 2.76
CA ALA A 20 -5.97 4.61 3.12
C ALA A 20 -6.66 3.58 4.05
N ARG A 21 -6.01 2.46 4.40
CA ARG A 21 -6.59 1.47 5.34
C ARG A 21 -6.66 2.01 6.76
N GLU A 22 -5.75 2.91 7.14
CA GLU A 22 -5.83 3.62 8.42
C GLU A 22 -6.90 4.71 8.30
N ARG A 23 -8.06 4.47 8.91
CA ARG A 23 -9.11 5.48 8.99
C ARG A 23 -8.74 6.53 10.04
N ARG A 24 -9.03 7.78 9.72
CA ARG A 24 -9.03 8.93 10.64
C ARG A 24 -10.42 9.55 10.59
N GLU A 25 -10.95 9.97 11.72
CA GLU A 25 -12.33 10.47 11.79
C GLU A 25 -12.50 11.79 11.01
N ASP A 26 -11.50 12.67 11.09
CA ASP A 26 -11.55 14.00 10.48
C ASP A 26 -10.84 14.08 9.12
N VAL A 27 -10.67 12.96 8.41
CA VAL A 27 -10.10 12.93 7.06
C VAL A 27 -11.07 12.31 6.06
N VAL A 28 -11.43 13.10 5.05
CA VAL A 28 -12.31 12.66 3.97
C VAL A 28 -11.51 12.17 2.77
N MET A 29 -11.72 10.92 2.37
CA MET A 29 -11.09 10.36 1.18
C MET A 29 -11.89 10.69 -0.09
N ARG A 30 -11.17 11.05 -1.16
CA ARG A 30 -11.73 11.30 -2.50
C ARG A 30 -10.95 10.50 -3.53
N VAL A 31 -11.68 9.82 -4.41
CA VAL A 31 -11.10 9.07 -5.53
C VAL A 31 -10.79 10.06 -6.65
N LEU A 32 -9.59 9.95 -7.22
CA LEU A 32 -9.21 10.68 -8.44
C LEU A 32 -9.56 9.81 -9.65
N GLU A 33 -10.49 10.28 -10.47
CA GLU A 33 -10.95 9.55 -11.66
C GLU A 33 -10.01 9.72 -12.87
N ALA A 34 -9.37 10.88 -13.00
CA ALA A 34 -8.38 11.17 -14.04
C ALA A 34 -6.96 10.75 -13.62
N ASP A 35 -6.15 10.33 -14.61
CA ASP A 35 -4.71 9.99 -14.52
C ASP A 35 -4.28 8.88 -13.53
N ARG A 36 -5.19 8.37 -12.67
CA ARG A 36 -5.09 7.23 -11.73
C ARG A 36 -3.64 6.75 -11.49
N PRO A 37 -2.80 7.57 -10.83
CA PRO A 37 -1.39 7.26 -10.68
C PRO A 37 -1.21 5.94 -9.93
N ARG A 38 -0.47 5.02 -10.55
CA ARG A 38 -0.20 3.69 -9.99
C ARG A 38 1.19 3.65 -9.38
N ARG A 39 1.29 3.03 -8.22
CA ARG A 39 2.56 2.69 -7.59
C ARG A 39 2.78 1.18 -7.72
N HIS A 40 3.84 0.78 -8.41
CA HIS A 40 4.25 -0.61 -8.47
C HIS A 40 4.95 -1.00 -7.16
N VAL A 41 4.53 -2.12 -6.57
CA VAL A 41 5.13 -2.72 -5.38
C VAL A 41 5.55 -4.13 -5.76
N VAL A 42 6.82 -4.46 -5.51
CA VAL A 42 7.41 -5.75 -5.89
C VAL A 42 8.10 -6.38 -4.68
N ALA A 43 8.01 -7.71 -4.59
CA ALA A 43 8.88 -8.50 -3.72
C ALA A 43 10.00 -9.07 -4.59
N ALA A 44 11.25 -8.90 -4.17
CA ALA A 44 12.43 -9.39 -4.89
C ALA A 44 13.27 -10.28 -3.97
N VAL A 45 13.76 -11.39 -4.52
CA VAL A 45 14.64 -12.33 -3.84
C VAL A 45 15.82 -12.64 -4.74
N ARG A 46 16.92 -13.14 -4.15
CA ARG A 46 18.03 -13.66 -4.93
C ARG A 46 17.55 -14.85 -5.77
N HIS A 47 18.01 -14.95 -7.01
CA HIS A 47 17.75 -16.11 -7.86
C HIS A 47 18.18 -17.42 -7.18
N GLY A 48 17.30 -18.42 -7.20
CA GLY A 48 17.46 -19.71 -6.53
C GLY A 48 17.08 -19.72 -5.04
N ALA A 49 16.80 -18.56 -4.43
CA ALA A 49 16.37 -18.48 -3.03
C ALA A 49 14.85 -18.57 -2.85
N GLU A 50 14.07 -18.40 -3.93
CA GLU A 50 12.60 -18.42 -3.91
C GLU A 50 12.00 -19.73 -3.39
N SER A 51 12.72 -20.84 -3.53
CA SER A 51 12.32 -22.18 -3.07
C SER A 51 12.75 -22.50 -1.64
N GLY A 52 13.58 -21.65 -1.02
CA GLY A 52 14.01 -21.82 0.37
C GLY A 52 12.80 -21.75 1.33
N PRO A 53 12.64 -22.67 2.31
CA PRO A 53 11.40 -22.80 3.09
C PRO A 53 10.92 -21.51 3.78
N ALA A 54 11.84 -20.71 4.32
CA ALA A 54 11.50 -19.44 4.95
C ALA A 54 11.09 -18.38 3.92
N VAL A 55 11.82 -18.27 2.81
CA VAL A 55 11.53 -17.31 1.73
C VAL A 55 10.20 -17.64 1.06
N ALA A 56 9.99 -18.91 0.72
CA ALA A 56 8.74 -19.39 0.12
C ALA A 56 7.52 -19.07 1.00
N ARG A 57 7.63 -19.27 2.32
CA ARG A 57 6.56 -18.93 3.28
C ARG A 57 6.24 -17.44 3.28
N VAL A 58 7.26 -16.59 3.30
CA VAL A 58 7.05 -15.13 3.28
C VAL A 58 6.48 -14.68 1.94
N LEU A 59 6.98 -15.19 0.81
CA LEU A 59 6.46 -14.88 -0.52
C LEU A 59 5.00 -15.29 -0.67
N ALA A 60 4.59 -16.44 -0.13
CA ALA A 60 3.19 -16.86 -0.09
C ALA A 60 2.33 -15.88 0.71
N ALA A 61 2.77 -15.47 1.90
CA ALA A 61 2.06 -14.49 2.73
C ALA A 61 1.94 -13.11 2.06
N LEU A 62 3.01 -12.65 1.41
CA LEU A 62 3.01 -11.40 0.65
C LEU A 62 2.07 -11.47 -0.56
N THR A 63 2.05 -12.60 -1.27
CA THR A 63 1.15 -12.84 -2.41
C THR A 63 -0.31 -12.79 -1.97
N GLU A 64 -0.65 -13.45 -0.87
CA GLU A 64 -2.00 -13.42 -0.31
C GLU A 64 -2.40 -12.01 0.12
N SER A 65 -1.50 -11.30 0.81
CA SER A 65 -1.74 -9.91 1.23
C SER A 65 -1.98 -8.99 0.02
N ALA A 66 -1.22 -9.18 -1.06
CA ALA A 66 -1.31 -8.39 -2.28
C ALA A 66 -2.65 -8.55 -3.02
N ARG A 67 -3.30 -9.73 -2.92
CA ARG A 67 -4.64 -9.95 -3.50
C ARG A 67 -5.69 -9.01 -2.93
N SER A 68 -5.53 -8.52 -1.70
CA SER A 68 -6.45 -7.54 -1.11
C SER A 68 -6.32 -6.12 -1.69
N PHE A 69 -5.36 -5.89 -2.60
CA PHE A 69 -5.10 -4.58 -3.23
C PHE A 69 -5.26 -4.57 -4.77
N ASN A 70 -5.46 -5.74 -5.38
CA ASN A 70 -5.83 -5.88 -6.79
C ASN A 70 -7.32 -5.62 -6.99
#